data_AF-A0AAW1JEP6-F1
#
_entry.id   AF-A0AAW1JEP6-F1
#
_cell.length_a   1.000
_cell.length_b   1.000
_cell.length_c   1.000
_cell.angle_alpha   90.00
_cell.angle_beta   90.00
_cell.angle_gamma   90.00
#
_symmetry.space_group_name_H-M   'P 1'
#
loop_
_entity.id
_entity.type
_entity.pdbx_description
1 polymer ?
#
loop_
_entity_poly.entity_id
_entity_poly.type
_entity_poly.pdbx_seq_one_letter_code
_entity_poly.pdbx_strand_id
1 'polypeptide(L)'
;MKKHGLIRNAKECIEQAAEETIGREKIINEKTWFNTECRIKIEEKAKARLKWLSSNRMEDEEDYKKLRSACNKYLRACKRKWINDNINEIENDRANKNTKSFFQKIKEQKKQYKGVVTGIKEKNGRVVKEESQYKNVWIEHFKGLLFDEATEDESEGMEESQYKNVWIEHFKGLLFDEATEDESEGMDEESCEKGEEEPSKPSTL
;
A
#
# COMPACT_ATOMS: atom_id res chain seq x y z
N MET A 1 -8.41 32.20 -15.46
CA MET A 1 -7.86 31.21 -14.51
C MET A 1 -7.38 29.96 -15.27
N LYS A 2 -6.11 29.90 -15.72
CA LYS A 2 -5.52 28.74 -16.45
C LYS A 2 -4.06 28.43 -16.07
N LYS A 3 -3.56 28.94 -14.93
CA LYS A 3 -2.13 28.80 -14.55
C LYS A 3 -1.75 27.38 -14.06
N HIS A 4 -2.71 26.61 -13.57
CA HIS A 4 -2.45 25.27 -13.01
C HIS A 4 -2.23 24.16 -14.07
N GLY A 5 -2.78 24.30 -15.29
CA GLY A 5 -2.63 23.29 -16.35
C GLY A 5 -1.25 23.30 -17.02
N LEU A 6 -0.71 24.49 -17.31
CA LEU A 6 0.59 24.65 -17.98
C LEU A 6 1.78 24.13 -17.14
N ILE A 7 1.74 24.34 -15.82
CA ILE A 7 2.81 23.88 -14.90
C ILE A 7 2.79 22.34 -14.77
N ARG A 8 1.60 21.73 -14.81
CA ARG A 8 1.44 20.28 -14.74
C ARG A 8 2.04 19.61 -15.99
N ASN A 9 1.72 20.14 -17.16
CA ASN A 9 2.26 19.64 -18.44
C ASN A 9 3.78 19.80 -18.54
N ALA A 10 4.33 20.94 -18.09
CA ALA A 10 5.77 21.15 -18.10
C ALA A 10 6.52 20.16 -17.19
N LYS A 11 5.96 19.88 -16.01
CA LYS A 11 6.53 18.91 -15.08
C LYS A 11 6.53 17.49 -15.67
N GLU A 12 5.42 17.08 -16.26
CA GLU A 12 5.28 15.76 -16.90
C GLU A 12 6.25 15.59 -18.08
N CYS A 13 6.39 16.60 -18.94
CA CYS A 13 7.38 16.58 -20.02
C CYS A 13 8.83 16.46 -19.49
N ILE A 14 9.17 17.13 -18.39
CA ILE A 14 10.49 17.04 -17.78
C ILE A 14 10.72 15.66 -17.16
N GLU A 15 9.74 15.11 -16.45
CA GLU A 15 9.83 13.77 -15.86
C GLU A 15 9.97 12.70 -16.95
N GLN A 16 9.25 12.83 -18.06
CA GLN A 16 9.33 11.90 -19.20
C GLN A 16 10.68 12.00 -19.92
N ALA A 17 11.16 13.21 -20.23
CA ALA A 17 12.47 13.40 -20.85
C ALA A 17 13.61 12.91 -19.95
N ALA A 18 13.50 13.11 -18.63
CA ALA A 18 14.47 12.59 -17.66
C ALA A 18 14.42 11.05 -17.57
N GLU A 19 13.23 10.45 -17.63
CA GLU A 19 13.07 9.00 -17.64
C GLU A 19 13.65 8.36 -18.91
N GLU A 20 13.49 9.00 -20.07
CA GLU A 20 14.06 8.53 -21.34
C GLU A 20 15.59 8.67 -21.40
N THR A 21 16.15 9.72 -20.82
CA THR A 21 17.59 10.00 -20.89
C THR A 21 18.42 9.37 -19.79
N ILE A 22 17.92 9.38 -18.54
CA ILE A 22 18.65 8.98 -17.33
C ILE A 22 18.05 7.71 -16.71
N GLY A 23 16.76 7.44 -16.94
CA GLY A 23 16.04 6.34 -16.30
C GLY A 23 15.66 6.61 -14.84
N ARG A 24 14.79 5.77 -14.26
CA ARG A 24 14.45 5.85 -12.82
C ARG A 24 15.37 4.97 -11.98
N GLU A 25 16.10 5.59 -11.07
CA GLU A 25 16.75 4.86 -9.99
C GLU A 25 15.70 4.43 -8.96
N LYS A 26 15.70 3.14 -8.60
CA LYS A 26 14.86 2.67 -7.50
C LYS A 26 15.40 3.28 -6.22
N ILE A 27 14.60 4.09 -5.54
CA ILE A 27 14.92 4.55 -4.20
C ILE A 27 14.91 3.31 -3.28
N ILE A 28 16.09 2.77 -3.01
CA ILE A 28 16.25 1.72 -2.01
C ILE A 28 16.19 2.42 -0.67
N ASN A 29 15.04 2.32 0.00
CA ASN A 29 14.92 2.68 1.40
C ASN A 29 15.68 1.64 2.24
N GLU A 30 17.01 1.69 2.19
CA GLU A 30 17.84 0.87 3.07
C GLU A 30 17.48 1.24 4.51
N LYS A 31 17.14 0.22 5.31
CA LYS A 31 16.97 0.41 6.75
C LYS A 31 18.33 0.83 7.30
N THR A 32 18.45 2.09 7.71
CA THR A 32 19.71 2.76 8.11
C THR A 32 20.50 2.06 9.21
N TRP A 33 19.89 1.12 9.96
CA TRP A 33 20.59 0.35 10.99
C TRP A 33 21.30 -0.92 10.49
N PHE A 34 21.01 -1.36 9.26
CA PHE A 34 21.48 -2.64 8.72
C PHE A 34 22.79 -2.47 7.94
N ASN A 35 23.89 -2.46 8.67
CA ASN A 35 25.23 -2.16 8.15
C ASN A 35 25.88 -3.35 7.41
N THR A 36 27.00 -3.10 6.73
CA THR A 36 27.85 -4.12 6.10
C THR A 36 28.27 -5.22 7.09
N GLU A 37 28.60 -4.86 8.34
CA GLU A 37 28.91 -5.82 9.40
C GLU A 37 27.74 -6.76 9.71
N CYS A 38 26.50 -6.26 9.66
CA CYS A 38 25.31 -7.10 9.83
C CYS A 38 25.20 -8.14 8.71
N ARG A 39 25.53 -7.74 7.47
CA ARG A 39 25.55 -8.64 6.30
C ARG A 39 26.61 -9.73 6.48
N ILE A 40 27.84 -9.35 6.84
CA ILE A 40 28.95 -10.28 7.10
C ILE A 40 28.56 -11.32 8.17
N LYS A 41 27.98 -10.90 9.30
CA LYS A 41 27.55 -11.82 10.36
C LYS A 41 26.44 -12.77 9.92
N ILE A 42 25.55 -12.35 9.02
CA ILE A 42 24.51 -13.20 8.46
C ILE A 42 25.11 -14.22 7.49
N GLU A 43 26.07 -13.80 6.67
CA GLU A 43 26.80 -14.68 5.75
C GLU A 43 27.63 -15.73 6.49
N GLU A 44 28.36 -15.35 7.55
CA GLU A 44 29.08 -16.29 8.42
C GLU A 44 28.13 -17.36 9.00
N LYS A 45 26.98 -16.93 9.52
CA LYS A 45 25.93 -17.83 10.02
C LYS A 45 25.38 -18.75 8.91
N ALA A 46 25.21 -18.24 7.70
CA ALA A 46 24.73 -19.02 6.56
C ALA A 46 25.76 -20.08 6.13
N LYS A 47 27.04 -19.71 6.03
CA LYS A 47 28.15 -20.63 5.72
C LYS A 47 28.25 -21.74 6.77
N ALA A 48 28.17 -21.41 8.05
CA ALA A 48 28.19 -22.41 9.12
C ALA A 48 26.98 -23.36 9.06
N ARG A 49 25.80 -22.85 8.70
CA ARG A 49 24.60 -23.68 8.49
C ARG A 49 24.80 -24.66 7.34
N LEU A 50 25.33 -24.19 6.21
CA LEU A 50 25.62 -25.05 5.05
C LEU A 50 26.65 -26.13 5.40
N LYS A 51 27.70 -25.75 6.15
CA LYS A 51 28.71 -26.69 6.64
C LYS A 51 28.07 -27.80 7.47
N TRP A 52 27.28 -27.44 8.48
CA TRP A 52 26.58 -28.41 9.33
C TRP A 52 25.63 -29.31 8.54
N LEU A 53 24.86 -28.76 7.60
CA LEU A 53 23.97 -29.56 6.74
C LEU A 53 24.73 -30.56 5.86
N SER A 54 25.95 -30.21 5.43
CA SER A 54 26.79 -31.09 4.60
C SER A 54 27.52 -32.17 5.41
N SER A 55 28.01 -31.84 6.60
CA SER A 55 28.85 -32.73 7.40
C SER A 55 28.06 -33.58 8.38
N ASN A 56 26.92 -33.10 8.86
CA ASN A 56 26.07 -33.69 9.89
C ASN A 56 26.83 -34.08 11.18
N ARG A 57 27.92 -33.35 11.50
CA ARG A 57 28.75 -33.55 12.70
C ARG A 57 28.25 -32.70 13.87
N MET A 58 28.41 -33.22 15.09
CA MET A 58 28.07 -32.49 16.33
C MET A 58 28.89 -31.21 16.51
N GLU A 59 30.19 -31.24 16.18
CA GLU A 59 31.07 -30.06 16.27
C GLU A 59 30.57 -28.91 15.39
N ASP A 60 30.17 -29.21 14.15
CA ASP A 60 29.64 -28.21 13.22
C ASP A 60 28.26 -27.68 13.66
N GLU A 61 27.47 -28.50 14.36
CA GLU A 61 26.22 -28.06 14.98
C GLU A 61 26.48 -27.06 16.11
N GLU A 62 27.45 -27.34 16.98
CA GLU A 62 27.83 -26.45 18.08
C GLU A 62 28.37 -25.11 17.56
N ASP A 63 29.22 -25.15 16.53
CA ASP A 63 29.74 -23.96 15.88
C ASP A 63 28.62 -23.12 15.25
N TYR A 64 27.67 -23.76 14.57
CA TYR A 64 26.49 -23.08 14.06
C TYR A 64 25.66 -22.45 15.18
N LYS A 65 25.42 -23.16 16.30
CA LYS A 65 24.68 -22.62 17.45
C LYS A 65 25.37 -21.40 18.04
N LYS A 66 26.69 -21.44 18.23
CA LYS A 66 27.51 -20.32 18.71
C LYS A 66 27.40 -19.11 17.77
N LEU A 67 27.62 -19.31 16.48
CA LEU A 67 27.53 -18.25 15.46
C LEU A 67 26.11 -17.68 15.32
N ARG A 68 25.07 -18.52 15.38
CA ARG A 68 23.67 -18.08 15.37
C ARG A 68 23.36 -17.19 16.56
N SER A 69 23.80 -17.58 17.76
CA SER A 69 23.60 -16.79 18.98
C SER A 69 24.33 -15.45 18.89
N ALA A 70 25.61 -15.46 18.51
CA ALA A 70 26.42 -14.26 18.34
C ALA A 70 25.85 -13.30 17.29
N CYS A 71 25.48 -13.81 16.12
CA CYS A 71 24.84 -13.05 15.04
C CYS A 71 23.54 -12.39 15.52
N ASN A 72 22.64 -13.15 16.15
CA ASN A 72 21.38 -12.62 16.65
C ASN A 72 21.59 -11.57 17.76
N LYS A 73 22.55 -11.79 18.66
CA LYS A 73 22.91 -10.82 19.71
C LYS A 73 23.39 -9.51 19.10
N TYR A 74 24.27 -9.58 18.10
CA TYR A 74 24.80 -8.43 17.39
C TYR A 74 23.69 -7.67 16.65
N LEU A 75 22.86 -8.35 15.85
CA LEU A 75 21.74 -7.72 15.12
C LEU A 75 20.75 -7.01 16.07
N ARG A 76 20.43 -7.63 17.21
CA ARG A 76 19.59 -7.00 18.24
C ARG A 76 20.26 -5.77 18.84
N ALA A 77 21.57 -5.81 19.06
CA ALA A 77 22.33 -4.68 19.58
C ALA A 77 22.37 -3.51 18.58
N CYS A 78 22.65 -3.76 17.30
CA CYS A 78 22.63 -2.74 16.25
C CYS A 78 21.25 -2.09 16.14
N LYS A 79 20.19 -2.90 16.11
CA LYS A 79 18.81 -2.39 16.07
C LYS A 79 18.50 -1.52 17.29
N ARG A 80 18.88 -1.97 18.50
CA ARG A 80 18.67 -1.18 19.74
C ARG A 80 19.44 0.14 19.72
N LYS A 81 20.71 0.12 19.28
CA LYS A 81 21.53 1.33 19.17
C LYS A 81 20.86 2.35 18.26
N TRP A 82 20.45 1.93 17.07
CA TRP A 82 19.75 2.80 16.13
C TRP A 82 18.42 3.35 16.67
N ILE A 83 17.64 2.53 17.39
CA ILE A 83 16.41 3.02 18.04
C ILE A 83 16.75 4.09 19.08
N ASN A 84 17.78 3.87 19.90
CA ASN A 84 18.22 4.85 20.89
C ASN A 84 18.74 6.14 20.25
N ASP A 85 19.53 6.04 19.18
CA ASP A 85 20.02 7.19 18.43
C ASP A 85 18.85 8.02 17.88
N ASN A 86 17.83 7.38 17.31
CA ASN A 86 16.60 8.06 16.88
C ASN A 86 15.84 8.74 18.03
N ILE A 87 15.78 8.12 19.20
CA ILE A 87 15.13 8.73 20.38
C ILE A 87 15.92 9.96 20.83
N ASN A 88 17.24 9.87 20.90
CA ASN A 88 18.11 10.99 21.25
C ASN A 88 17.94 12.15 20.25
N GLU A 89 17.80 11.86 18.96
CA GLU A 89 17.51 12.88 17.96
C GLU A 89 16.14 13.57 18.19
N ILE A 90 15.11 12.82 18.56
CA ILE A 90 13.79 13.38 18.89
C ILE A 90 13.90 14.29 20.13
N GLU A 91 14.66 13.88 21.15
CA GLU A 91 14.91 14.69 22.34
C GLU A 91 15.68 15.97 22.00
N ASN A 92 16.69 15.88 21.13
CA ASN A 92 17.44 17.04 20.64
C ASN A 92 16.55 18.00 19.83
N ASP A 93 15.68 17.49 18.95
CA ASP A 93 14.72 18.31 18.20
C ASP A 93 13.77 19.07 19.14
N ARG A 94 13.36 18.43 20.25
CA ARG A 94 12.57 19.08 21.30
C ARG A 94 13.37 20.18 22.01
N ALA A 95 14.61 19.91 22.40
CA ALA A 95 15.47 20.88 23.06
C ALA A 95 15.75 22.11 22.18
N ASN A 96 15.94 21.90 20.88
CA ASN A 96 16.19 22.93 19.88
C ASN A 96 14.92 23.65 19.38
N LYS A 97 13.74 23.38 19.98
CA LYS A 97 12.43 23.92 19.58
C LYS A 97 12.05 23.63 18.12
N ASN A 98 12.62 22.59 17.50
CA ASN A 98 12.29 22.16 16.14
C ASN A 98 11.00 21.32 16.14
N THR A 99 9.89 22.01 16.38
CA THR A 99 8.57 21.42 16.64
C THR A 99 8.07 20.57 15.47
N LYS A 100 8.34 21.00 14.22
CA LYS A 100 7.93 20.28 13.01
C LYS A 100 8.66 18.93 12.89
N SER A 101 9.99 18.92 13.01
CA SER A 101 10.79 17.68 12.95
C SER A 101 10.39 16.71 14.07
N PHE A 102 10.24 17.23 15.28
CA PHE A 102 9.82 16.46 16.46
C PHE A 102 8.51 15.69 16.22
N PHE A 103 7.44 16.39 15.81
CA PHE A 103 6.16 15.74 15.56
C PHE A 103 6.20 14.80 14.35
N GLN A 104 6.97 15.11 13.32
CA GLN A 104 7.15 14.24 12.17
C GLN A 104 7.81 12.91 12.57
N LYS A 105 8.94 12.96 13.28
CA LYS A 105 9.64 11.76 13.75
C LYS A 105 8.76 10.94 14.71
N ILE A 106 8.02 11.58 15.61
CA ILE A 106 7.05 10.87 16.48
C ILE A 106 5.95 10.19 15.66
N LYS A 107 5.42 10.85 14.64
CA LYS A 107 4.40 10.27 13.76
C LYS A 107 4.94 9.04 13.03
N GLU A 108 6.19 9.09 12.58
CA GLU A 108 6.88 7.95 11.95
C GLU A 108 7.07 6.78 12.94
N GLN A 109 7.48 7.06 14.18
CA GLN A 109 7.61 6.04 15.23
C GLN A 109 6.27 5.40 15.63
N LYS A 110 5.19 6.20 15.66
CA LYS A 110 3.82 5.73 15.95
C LYS A 110 3.16 5.03 14.77
N LYS A 111 3.78 5.04 13.59
CA LYS A 111 3.20 4.44 12.39
C LYS A 111 3.03 2.94 12.60
N GLN A 112 1.78 2.51 12.76
CA GLN A 112 1.45 1.10 12.85
C GLN A 112 1.78 0.40 11.54
N TYR A 113 2.17 -0.87 11.65
CA TYR A 113 2.33 -1.72 10.49
C TYR A 113 0.96 -1.92 9.82
N LYS A 114 0.82 -1.38 8.62
CA LYS A 114 -0.31 -1.71 7.74
C LYS A 114 0.14 -2.89 6.89
N GLY A 115 -0.41 -4.07 7.19
CA GLY A 115 -0.19 -5.26 6.37
C GLY A 115 -0.61 -4.97 4.93
N VAL A 116 0.28 -5.21 3.99
CA VAL A 116 -0.09 -5.20 2.58
C VAL A 116 -0.83 -6.51 2.32
N VAL A 117 -2.11 -6.42 1.98
CA VAL A 117 -2.86 -7.59 1.51
C VAL A 117 -2.28 -7.94 0.14
N THR A 118 -1.52 -9.03 0.08
CA THR A 118 -0.81 -9.45 -1.13
C THR A 118 -1.60 -10.44 -1.97
N GLY A 119 -2.76 -10.88 -1.47
CA GLY A 119 -3.67 -11.78 -2.17
C GLY A 119 -4.84 -12.22 -1.30
N ILE A 120 -5.88 -12.74 -1.96
CA ILE A 120 -7.10 -13.29 -1.36
C ILE A 120 -7.09 -14.80 -1.54
N LYS A 121 -7.51 -15.54 -0.51
CA LYS A 121 -7.56 -17.00 -0.54
C LYS A 121 -8.93 -17.46 -1.07
N GLU A 122 -8.93 -18.27 -2.12
CA GLU A 122 -10.10 -18.96 -2.67
C GLU A 122 -10.54 -20.13 -1.77
N LYS A 123 -11.78 -20.61 -1.98
CA LYS A 123 -12.32 -21.81 -1.30
C LYS A 123 -11.43 -23.04 -1.46
N ASN A 124 -10.79 -23.20 -2.62
CA ASN A 124 -9.90 -24.33 -2.92
C ASN A 124 -8.50 -24.21 -2.27
N GLY A 125 -8.26 -23.15 -1.48
CA GLY A 125 -7.00 -22.90 -0.80
C GLY A 125 -5.93 -22.20 -1.63
N ARG A 126 -6.22 -21.91 -2.91
CA ARG A 126 -5.34 -21.13 -3.81
C ARG A 126 -5.37 -19.65 -3.42
N VAL A 127 -4.22 -18.96 -3.52
CA VAL A 127 -4.12 -17.52 -3.27
C VAL A 127 -4.09 -16.78 -4.60
N VAL A 128 -5.13 -16.00 -4.84
CA VAL A 128 -5.23 -15.07 -5.97
C VAL A 128 -4.50 -13.79 -5.60
N LYS A 129 -3.68 -13.27 -6.50
CA LYS A 129 -2.96 -11.99 -6.33
C LYS A 129 -3.36 -10.93 -7.34
N GLU A 130 -4.19 -11.30 -8.32
CA GLU A 130 -4.63 -10.42 -9.38
C GLU A 130 -5.88 -9.66 -8.93
N GLU A 131 -5.83 -8.33 -9.05
CA GLU A 131 -6.91 -7.45 -8.57
C GLU A 131 -8.23 -7.66 -9.32
N SER A 132 -8.15 -7.96 -10.63
CA SER A 132 -9.31 -8.28 -11.48
C SER A 132 -10.09 -9.50 -10.96
N GLN A 133 -9.40 -10.45 -10.34
CA GLN A 133 -9.96 -11.72 -9.89
C GLN A 133 -10.52 -11.64 -8.47
N TYR A 134 -10.15 -10.62 -7.68
CA TYR A 134 -10.66 -10.44 -6.30
C TYR A 134 -12.18 -10.36 -6.26
N LYS A 135 -12.80 -9.70 -7.25
CA LYS A 135 -14.26 -9.59 -7.36
C LYS A 135 -14.91 -10.98 -7.41
N ASN A 136 -14.37 -11.85 -8.25
CA ASN A 136 -14.90 -13.20 -8.46
C ASN A 136 -14.76 -14.06 -7.20
N VAL A 137 -13.61 -13.97 -6.51
CA VAL A 137 -13.39 -14.71 -5.25
C VAL A 137 -14.40 -14.30 -4.18
N TRP A 138 -14.67 -13.00 -4.03
CA TRP A 138 -15.68 -12.51 -3.09
C TRP A 138 -17.09 -12.96 -3.47
N ILE A 139 -17.45 -12.88 -4.75
CA ILE A 139 -18.74 -13.35 -5.24
C ILE A 139 -18.93 -14.84 -4.92
N GLU A 140 -17.96 -15.69 -5.20
CA GLU A 140 -18.05 -17.13 -4.90
C GLU A 140 -18.08 -17.44 -3.39
N HIS A 141 -17.37 -16.65 -2.59
CA HIS A 141 -17.38 -16.77 -1.14
C HIS A 141 -18.78 -16.47 -0.58
N PHE A 142 -19.34 -15.30 -0.93
CA PHE A 142 -20.67 -14.89 -0.46
C PHE A 142 -21.80 -15.73 -1.03
N LYS A 143 -21.68 -16.21 -2.28
CA LYS A 143 -22.63 -17.19 -2.83
C LYS A 143 -22.76 -18.42 -1.93
N GLY A 144 -21.65 -18.99 -1.45
CA GLY A 144 -21.75 -20.11 -0.50
C GLY A 144 -22.38 -19.72 0.82
N LEU A 145 -21.94 -18.60 1.41
CA LEU A 145 -22.48 -18.17 2.71
C LEU A 145 -23.98 -17.90 2.69
N LEU A 146 -24.48 -17.29 1.61
CA LEU A 146 -25.88 -16.85 1.53
C LEU A 146 -26.83 -17.92 1.02
N PHE A 147 -26.33 -18.90 0.27
CA PHE A 147 -27.16 -19.96 -0.32
C PHE A 147 -27.01 -21.32 0.37
N ASP A 148 -25.94 -21.58 1.13
CA ASP A 148 -25.76 -22.84 1.86
C ASP A 148 -26.45 -22.83 3.25
N GLU A 149 -26.86 -21.67 3.79
CA GLU A 149 -27.61 -21.56 5.07
C GLU A 149 -29.14 -21.68 4.89
N ALA A 150 -29.63 -21.81 3.66
CA ALA A 150 -31.06 -21.83 3.34
C ALA A 150 -31.64 -23.24 3.09
N THR A 151 -30.91 -24.31 3.39
CA THR A 151 -31.40 -25.69 3.19
C THR A 151 -31.64 -26.43 4.49
N GLU A 152 -32.38 -25.83 5.41
CA GLU A 152 -33.21 -26.55 6.38
C GLU A 152 -34.48 -25.72 6.60
N ASP A 153 -35.32 -25.59 5.57
CA ASP A 153 -36.78 -25.49 5.73
C ASP A 153 -37.43 -25.48 4.33
N GLU A 154 -38.20 -26.53 4.06
CA GLU A 154 -38.94 -26.72 2.81
C GLU A 154 -39.99 -25.62 2.62
N SER A 155 -39.96 -24.91 1.49
CA SER A 155 -41.20 -24.44 0.87
C SER A 155 -41.10 -24.29 -0.65
N GLU A 156 -41.97 -25.08 -1.28
CA GLU A 156 -42.55 -25.04 -2.61
C GLU A 156 -42.34 -23.78 -3.49
N GLY A 157 -41.79 -24.02 -4.69
CA GLY A 157 -42.54 -23.70 -5.91
C GLY A 157 -42.54 -22.25 -6.42
N MET A 158 -41.37 -21.66 -6.66
CA MET A 158 -41.18 -20.61 -7.67
C MET A 158 -39.70 -20.57 -8.06
N GLU A 159 -39.37 -20.50 -9.37
CA GLU A 159 -38.01 -20.72 -9.91
C GLU A 159 -36.91 -19.96 -9.15
N GLU A 160 -36.31 -20.67 -8.19
CA GLU A 160 -35.28 -20.21 -7.26
C GLU A 160 -34.05 -19.63 -8.00
N SER A 161 -33.85 -20.09 -9.23
CA SER A 161 -32.84 -19.64 -10.19
C SER A 161 -33.02 -18.20 -10.67
N GLN A 162 -34.26 -17.70 -10.79
CA GLN A 162 -34.51 -16.33 -11.26
C GLN A 162 -34.15 -15.30 -10.18
N TYR A 163 -34.57 -15.53 -8.93
CA TYR A 163 -34.23 -14.65 -7.80
C TYR A 163 -32.73 -14.63 -7.50
N LYS A 164 -32.06 -15.80 -7.58
CA LYS A 164 -30.60 -15.90 -7.41
C LYS A 164 -29.85 -15.02 -8.40
N ASN A 165 -30.25 -15.03 -9.68
CA ASN A 165 -29.59 -14.23 -10.72
C ASN A 165 -29.81 -12.73 -10.54
N VAL A 166 -31.04 -12.30 -10.26
CA VAL A 166 -31.36 -10.87 -10.04
C VAL A 166 -30.62 -10.33 -8.82
N TRP A 167 -30.53 -11.11 -7.75
CA TRP A 167 -29.84 -10.70 -6.53
C TRP A 167 -28.32 -10.65 -6.71
N ILE A 168 -27.73 -11.58 -7.49
CA ILE A 168 -26.31 -11.53 -7.87
C ILE A 168 -26.00 -10.27 -8.69
N GLU A 169 -26.83 -9.93 -9.67
CA GLU A 169 -26.64 -8.72 -10.49
C GLU A 169 -26.81 -7.44 -9.66
N HIS A 170 -27.81 -7.39 -8.78
CA HIS A 170 -28.02 -6.26 -7.88
C HIS A 170 -26.85 -6.08 -6.90
N PHE A 171 -26.34 -7.17 -6.33
CA PHE A 171 -25.21 -7.13 -5.41
C PHE A 171 -23.89 -6.77 -6.12
N LYS A 172 -23.70 -7.21 -7.37
CA LYS A 172 -22.58 -6.76 -8.21
C LYS A 172 -22.59 -5.24 -8.40
N GLY A 173 -23.77 -4.66 -8.64
CA GLY A 173 -23.93 -3.20 -8.74
C GLY A 173 -23.66 -2.46 -7.43
N LEU A 174 -24.09 -3.01 -6.28
CA LEU A 174 -23.89 -2.41 -4.97
C LEU A 174 -22.44 -2.49 -4.44
N LEU A 175 -21.73 -3.58 -4.74
CA LEU A 175 -20.38 -3.79 -4.23
C LEU A 175 -19.31 -3.07 -5.06
N PHE A 176 -19.62 -2.75 -6.31
CA PHE A 176 -18.71 -2.14 -7.26
C PHE A 176 -19.49 -1.16 -8.13
N ASP A 177 -19.67 0.08 -7.65
CA ASP A 177 -20.14 1.18 -8.51
C ASP A 177 -19.24 1.26 -9.75
N GLU A 178 -19.73 0.74 -10.86
CA GLU A 178 -19.19 1.00 -12.19
C GLU A 178 -19.63 2.42 -12.50
N ALA A 179 -18.73 3.37 -12.30
CA ALA A 179 -18.91 4.75 -12.73
C ALA A 179 -19.19 4.72 -14.24
N THR A 180 -20.47 4.85 -14.61
CA THR A 180 -20.87 5.10 -15.98
C THR A 180 -20.35 6.47 -16.35
N GLU A 181 -19.36 6.49 -17.25
CA GLU A 181 -18.94 7.69 -17.95
C GLU A 181 -20.15 8.19 -18.76
N ASP A 182 -20.87 9.18 -18.22
CA ASP A 182 -21.90 9.90 -18.97
C ASP A 182 -21.22 10.84 -19.98
N GLU A 183 -21.05 10.36 -21.20
CA GLU A 183 -21.00 11.20 -22.38
C GLU A 183 -22.34 11.93 -22.53
N SER A 184 -22.34 13.26 -22.33
CA SER A 184 -23.41 14.12 -22.83
C SER A 184 -22.79 15.26 -23.65
N GLU A 185 -22.78 15.02 -24.96
CA GLU A 185 -22.62 16.05 -25.99
C GLU A 185 -23.86 16.96 -26.02
N GLY A 186 -23.59 18.27 -25.97
CA GLY A 186 -24.20 19.34 -26.77
C GLY A 186 -25.71 19.41 -26.99
N MET A 187 -26.32 20.46 -26.42
CA MET A 187 -27.43 21.15 -27.09
C MET A 187 -27.34 22.65 -26.79
N ASP A 188 -27.06 23.43 -27.84
CA ASP A 188 -27.10 24.89 -27.89
C ASP A 188 -28.55 25.41 -28.02
N GLU A 189 -28.70 26.75 -27.92
CA GLU A 189 -29.87 27.63 -28.15
C GLU A 189 -30.63 28.07 -26.87
N GLU A 190 -31.01 29.33 -26.62
CA GLU A 190 -30.80 30.63 -27.28
C GLU A 190 -31.30 31.72 -26.28
N SER A 191 -30.59 32.86 -26.26
CA SER A 191 -30.97 34.25 -25.90
C SER A 191 -32.05 34.59 -24.84
N CYS A 192 -31.70 35.51 -23.92
CA CYS A 192 -32.48 36.76 -23.71
C CYS A 192 -31.69 37.85 -22.95
N GLU A 193 -31.36 38.90 -23.71
CA GLU A 193 -31.35 40.35 -23.40
C GLU A 193 -30.85 40.95 -22.07
N LYS A 194 -29.78 41.76 -22.24
CA LYS A 194 -29.58 43.18 -21.86
C LYS A 194 -29.85 43.67 -20.42
N GLY A 195 -28.79 44.24 -19.86
CA GLY A 195 -28.82 45.30 -18.85
C GLY A 195 -27.43 45.92 -18.72
N GLU A 196 -27.18 47.00 -19.47
CA GLU A 196 -26.01 47.87 -19.36
C GLU A 196 -26.08 48.69 -18.06
N GLU A 197 -24.95 48.87 -17.37
CA GLU A 197 -24.44 50.20 -16.94
C GLU A 197 -23.03 50.07 -16.32
N GLU A 198 -22.10 50.86 -16.85
CA GLU A 198 -20.70 51.01 -16.42
C GLU A 198 -20.56 51.99 -15.19
N PRO A 199 -19.40 52.62 -14.90
CA PRO A 199 -18.34 52.07 -14.06
C PRO A 199 -18.02 52.99 -12.86
N SER A 200 -17.41 52.45 -11.81
CA SER A 200 -16.76 53.29 -10.78
C SER A 200 -15.56 52.60 -10.13
N LYS A 201 -14.37 53.08 -10.50
CA LYS A 201 -13.14 53.03 -9.69
C LYS A 201 -12.95 54.43 -9.09
N PRO A 202 -11.93 54.68 -8.25
CA PRO A 202 -11.42 53.93 -7.09
C PRO A 202 -11.39 54.85 -5.84
N SER A 203 -11.13 54.32 -4.64
CA SER A 203 -10.64 55.18 -3.55
C SER A 203 -9.59 54.47 -2.71
N THR A 204 -8.39 55.03 -2.77
CA THR A 204 -7.30 54.95 -1.79
C THR A 204 -7.78 55.27 -0.38
N LEU A 205 -7.34 54.47 0.60
CA LEU A 205 -6.51 54.87 1.74
C LEU A 205 -5.93 53.61 2.41
#